data_AF-A0A654LSP5-F1
#
_entry.id   AF-A0A654LSP5-F1
#
_cell.length_a   1.000
_cell.length_b   1.000
_cell.length_c   1.000
_cell.angle_alpha   90.00
_cell.angle_beta   90.00
_cell.angle_gamma   90.00
#
_symmetry.space_group_name_H-M   'P 1'
#
loop_
_entity.id
_entity.type
_entity.pdbx_description
1 polymer ?
#
loop_
_entity_poly.entity_id
_entity_poly.type
_entity_poly.pdbx_seq_one_letter_code
_entity_poly.pdbx_strand_id
1 'polypeptide(L)'
;MSEDSISGQWIIGANFAIIILTDPKYGFHVLDAGRVIQNIQLSAWDNAVGSGLYTGIREDKMRNDFNIPSSLSISAVVGFGYPKKSITGKRKNRKPLNELAYKEVFGNSDNLL
;
A
#
# COMPACT_ATOMS: atom_id res chain seq x y z
N MET A 1 7.86 -4.43 14.42
CA MET A 1 7.14 -4.28 13.13
C MET A 1 5.95 -5.23 13.00
N SER A 2 6.13 -6.55 13.05
CA SER A 2 5.00 -7.50 12.90
C SER A 2 3.97 -7.32 14.03
N GLU A 3 4.42 -7.19 15.28
CA GLU A 3 3.56 -6.94 16.44
C GLU A 3 2.80 -5.60 16.38
N ASP A 4 3.26 -4.65 15.57
CA ASP A 4 2.66 -3.32 15.38
C ASP A 4 1.50 -3.31 14.39
N SER A 5 1.08 -4.50 13.95
CA SER A 5 0.15 -4.68 12.85
C SER A 5 -0.99 -5.62 13.20
N ILE A 6 -2.20 -5.32 12.70
CA ILE A 6 -3.37 -6.20 12.80
C ILE A 6 -3.57 -7.10 11.57
N SER A 7 -2.97 -6.77 10.42
CA SER A 7 -3.18 -7.52 9.16
C SER A 7 -1.90 -7.87 8.38
N GLY A 8 -0.80 -7.18 8.68
CA GLY A 8 0.52 -7.31 8.10
C GLY A 8 1.52 -8.21 8.83
N GLN A 9 1.09 -9.24 9.58
CA GLN A 9 2.03 -10.13 10.29
C GLN A 9 3.05 -10.81 9.35
N TRP A 10 2.68 -10.98 8.09
CA TRP A 10 3.55 -11.49 7.01
C TRP A 10 4.83 -10.66 6.81
N ILE A 11 4.89 -9.43 7.31
CA ILE A 11 6.04 -8.52 7.15
C ILE A 11 7.34 -9.10 7.70
N ILE A 12 7.29 -10.05 8.64
CA ILE A 12 8.47 -10.76 9.18
C ILE A 12 9.22 -11.56 8.11
N GLY A 13 8.54 -11.92 7.01
CA GLY A 13 9.14 -12.61 5.88
C GLY A 13 9.75 -11.68 4.82
N ALA A 14 9.56 -10.37 4.94
CA ALA A 14 10.15 -9.39 4.03
C ALA A 14 11.64 -9.17 4.34
N ASN A 15 12.41 -8.75 3.34
CA ASN A 15 13.82 -8.37 3.53
C ASN A 15 13.95 -7.00 4.21
N PHE A 16 13.05 -6.07 3.88
CA PHE A 16 12.93 -4.78 4.57
C PHE A 16 11.50 -4.24 4.45
N ALA A 17 11.19 -3.20 5.23
CA ALA A 17 9.90 -2.52 5.19
C ALA A 17 10.09 -1.01 5.30
N ILE A 18 9.15 -0.26 4.72
CA ILE A 18 9.10 1.21 4.77
C ILE A 18 7.79 1.62 5.42
N ILE A 19 7.87 2.41 6.49
CA ILE A 19 6.72 3.10 7.08
C ILE A 19 6.50 4.40 6.31
N ILE A 20 5.32 4.58 5.74
CA ILE A 20 4.96 5.79 4.99
C ILE A 20 4.33 6.78 5.96
N LEU A 21 5.08 7.84 6.25
CA LEU A 21 4.62 8.95 7.09
C LEU A 21 4.24 10.13 6.21
N THR A 22 3.16 10.79 6.60
CA THR A 22 2.70 12.00 5.92
C THR A 22 2.34 13.09 6.92
N ASP A 23 2.41 14.35 6.47
CA ASP A 23 2.02 15.48 7.29
C ASP A 23 0.54 15.84 7.00
N PRO A 24 -0.37 15.60 7.95
CA PRO A 24 -1.81 15.81 7.75
C PRO A 24 -2.19 17.29 7.62
N LYS A 25 -1.26 18.24 7.85
CA LYS A 25 -1.52 19.66 7.57
C LYS A 25 -1.75 19.94 6.08
N TYR A 26 -1.30 19.05 5.19
CA TYR A 26 -1.51 19.17 3.75
C TYR A 26 -2.73 18.36 3.33
N GLY A 27 -3.73 19.01 2.71
CA GLY A 27 -5.00 18.36 2.37
C GLY A 27 -4.91 17.17 1.40
N PHE A 28 -3.82 17.02 0.65
CA PHE A 28 -3.61 15.93 -0.32
C PHE A 28 -2.63 14.85 0.17
N HIS A 29 -2.22 14.88 1.44
CA HIS A 29 -1.14 14.04 1.95
C HIS A 29 -1.36 12.52 1.72
N VAL A 30 -2.60 12.03 1.87
CA VAL A 30 -2.95 10.61 1.60
C VAL A 30 -2.85 10.27 0.11
N LEU A 31 -3.24 11.20 -0.77
CA LEU A 31 -3.12 11.01 -2.22
C LEU A 31 -1.66 10.94 -2.65
N ASP A 32 -0.82 11.80 -2.09
CA ASP A 32 0.63 11.79 -2.33
C ASP A 32 1.29 10.52 -1.77
N ALA A 33 0.84 10.03 -0.60
CA ALA A 33 1.27 8.72 -0.11
C ALA A 33 0.94 7.60 -1.10
N GLY A 34 -0.29 7.57 -1.64
CA GLY A 34 -0.69 6.59 -2.64
C GLY A 34 0.21 6.62 -3.89
N ARG A 35 0.54 7.82 -4.39
CA ARG A 35 1.45 8.01 -5.53
C ARG A 35 2.86 7.48 -5.24
N VAL A 36 3.44 7.86 -4.10
CA VAL A 36 4.77 7.41 -3.71
C VAL A 36 4.80 5.89 -3.54
N ILE A 37 3.82 5.32 -2.83
CA ILE A 37 3.69 3.87 -2.62
C ILE A 37 3.65 3.13 -3.96
N GLN A 38 2.79 3.57 -4.89
CA GLN A 38 2.68 2.91 -6.19
C GLN A 38 3.99 3.00 -6.97
N ASN A 39 4.66 4.14 -6.97
CA ASN A 39 5.93 4.34 -7.69
C ASN A 39 7.06 3.47 -7.13
N ILE A 40 7.22 3.39 -5.81
CA ILE A 40 8.26 2.55 -5.20
C ILE A 40 8.01 1.07 -5.45
N GLN A 41 6.74 0.63 -5.47
CA GLN A 41 6.39 -0.75 -5.80
C GLN A 41 6.71 -1.07 -7.26
N LEU A 42 6.32 -0.21 -8.21
CA LEU A 42 6.64 -0.41 -9.64
C LEU A 42 8.15 -0.44 -9.90
N SER A 43 8.92 0.45 -9.27
CA SER A 43 10.38 0.47 -9.37
C SER A 43 11.03 -0.80 -8.79
N ALA A 44 10.48 -1.31 -7.67
CA ALA A 44 10.94 -2.57 -7.09
C ALA A 44 10.68 -3.75 -8.03
N TRP A 45 9.50 -3.80 -8.65
CA TRP A 45 9.11 -4.89 -9.55
C TRP A 45 10.00 -4.96 -10.80
N ASP A 46 10.42 -3.81 -11.34
CA ASP A 46 11.38 -3.73 -12.45
C ASP A 46 12.73 -4.37 -12.09
N ASN A 47 13.08 -4.38 -10.81
CA ASN A 47 14.29 -5.01 -10.26
C ASN A 47 14.01 -6.41 -9.69
N ALA A 48 12.90 -7.05 -10.08
CA ALA A 48 12.45 -8.36 -9.58
C ALA A 48 12.27 -8.45 -8.04
N VAL A 49 12.14 -7.31 -7.36
CA VAL A 49 11.84 -7.24 -5.93
C VAL A 49 10.33 -7.24 -5.75
N GLY A 50 9.80 -8.25 -5.04
CA GLY A 50 8.39 -8.31 -4.69
C GLY A 50 8.03 -7.28 -3.63
N SER A 51 6.75 -6.88 -3.59
CA SER A 51 6.25 -5.93 -2.58
C SER A 51 4.84 -6.28 -2.11
N GLY A 52 4.52 -5.93 -0.88
CA GLY A 52 3.16 -5.92 -0.34
C GLY A 52 2.97 -4.73 0.58
N LEU A 53 1.73 -4.31 0.81
CA LEU A 53 1.43 -3.25 1.77
C LEU A 53 0.33 -3.68 2.75
N TYR A 54 0.33 -3.10 3.93
CA TYR A 54 -0.77 -3.19 4.88
C TYR A 54 -1.04 -1.81 5.50
N THR A 55 -2.30 -1.61 5.89
CA THR A 55 -2.78 -0.39 6.55
C THR A 55 -3.35 -0.66 7.94
N GLY A 56 -3.52 -1.93 8.31
CA GLY A 56 -3.95 -2.29 9.65
C GLY A 56 -2.80 -2.17 10.65
N ILE A 57 -2.76 -1.06 11.37
CA ILE A 57 -1.66 -0.64 12.24
C ILE A 57 -2.16 -0.47 13.68
N ARG A 58 -1.38 -0.93 14.67
CA ARG A 58 -1.55 -0.60 16.09
C ARG A 58 -0.81 0.71 16.35
N GLU A 59 -1.51 1.81 16.14
CA GLU A 59 -0.87 3.13 16.02
C GLU A 59 -0.02 3.53 17.22
N ASP A 60 -0.56 3.45 18.45
CA ASP A 60 0.19 3.82 19.66
C ASP A 60 1.47 2.99 19.82
N LYS A 61 1.38 1.68 19.58
CA LYS A 61 2.53 0.77 19.67
C LYS A 61 3.57 1.11 18.59
N MET A 62 3.15 1.29 17.34
CA MET A 62 4.05 1.63 16.25
C MET A 62 4.74 2.98 16.49
N ARG A 63 4.02 3.98 17.01
CA ARG A 63 4.60 5.28 17.33
C ARG A 63 5.67 5.16 18.40
N ASN A 64 5.41 4.39 19.45
CA ASN A 64 6.37 4.16 20.53
C ASN A 64 7.60 3.40 20.03
N ASP A 65 7.40 2.27 19.33
CA ASP A 65 8.48 1.39 18.88
C ASP A 65 9.41 2.07 17.85
N PHE A 66 8.89 3.00 17.05
CA PHE A 66 9.65 3.70 15.99
C PHE A 66 9.86 5.19 16.24
N ASN A 67 9.55 5.69 17.43
CA ASN A 67 9.67 7.12 17.80
C ASN A 67 9.00 8.07 16.78
N ILE A 68 7.80 7.73 16.30
CA ILE A 68 7.09 8.52 15.28
C ILE A 68 6.36 9.68 15.97
N PRO A 69 6.64 10.95 15.59
CA PRO A 69 5.96 12.11 16.14
C PRO A 69 4.44 12.06 15.95
N SER A 70 3.68 12.45 16.97
CA SER A 70 2.20 12.51 16.93
C SER A 70 1.66 13.47 15.85
N SER A 71 2.47 14.42 15.39
CA SER A 71 2.13 15.35 14.32
C SER A 71 2.06 14.70 12.93
N LEU A 72 2.67 13.53 12.73
CA LEU A 72 2.67 12.81 11.45
C LEU A 72 1.62 11.70 11.45
N SER A 73 0.98 11.49 10.30
CA SER A 73 0.07 10.37 10.06
C SER A 73 0.84 9.15 9.55
N ILE A 74 0.52 7.96 10.06
CA ILE A 74 1.03 6.70 9.54
C ILE A 74 0.09 6.20 8.44
N SER A 75 0.46 6.39 7.17
CA SER A 75 -0.44 6.13 6.04
C SER A 75 -0.48 4.66 5.62
N ALA A 76 0.67 3.98 5.62
CA ALA A 76 0.78 2.56 5.30
C ALA A 76 2.17 2.03 5.70
N VAL A 77 2.33 0.71 5.71
CA VAL A 77 3.64 0.07 5.69
C VAL A 77 3.75 -0.79 4.44
N VAL A 78 4.90 -0.70 3.76
CA VAL A 78 5.19 -1.47 2.54
C VAL A 78 6.40 -2.36 2.80
N GLY A 79 6.22 -3.67 2.66
CA GLY A 79 7.27 -4.66 2.75
C GLY A 79 7.84 -5.02 1.38
N PHE A 80 9.15 -5.27 1.32
CA PHE A 80 9.87 -5.61 0.11
C PHE A 80 10.77 -6.82 0.32
N GLY A 81 10.93 -7.62 -0.73
CA GLY A 81 11.87 -8.74 -0.71
C GLY A 81 11.73 -9.68 -1.88
N TYR A 82 12.59 -10.69 -1.92
CA TYR A 82 12.56 -11.71 -2.96
C TYR A 82 11.66 -12.87 -2.53
N PRO A 83 10.72 -13.28 -3.39
CA PRO A 83 9.77 -14.33 -3.04
C PRO A 83 10.51 -15.68 -2.91
N LYS A 84 10.38 -16.34 -1.75
CA LYS A 84 11.00 -17.65 -1.48
C LYS A 84 10.41 -18.81 -2.30
N LYS A 85 9.25 -18.57 -2.92
CA LYS A 85 8.54 -19.50 -3.81
C LYS A 85 8.10 -18.72 -5.04
N SER A 86 7.90 -19.40 -6.16
CA SER A 86 7.27 -18.75 -7.31
C SER A 86 5.92 -18.15 -6.88
N ILE A 87 5.64 -16.93 -7.34
CA ILE A 87 4.37 -16.26 -7.06
C ILE A 87 3.29 -16.98 -7.88
N THR A 88 2.73 -18.04 -7.31
CA THR A 88 1.68 -18.85 -7.92
C THR A 88 0.34 -18.38 -7.38
N GLY A 89 -0.31 -17.48 -8.12
CA GLY A 89 -1.66 -17.01 -7.80
C GLY A 89 -2.38 -16.66 -9.08
N LYS A 90 -3.68 -16.98 -9.16
CA LYS A 90 -4.51 -16.41 -10.22
C LYS A 90 -4.45 -14.89 -10.06
N ARG A 91 -4.35 -14.18 -11.20
CA ARG A 91 -4.54 -12.73 -11.23
C ARG A 91 -5.80 -12.41 -10.43
N LYS A 92 -5.69 -11.52 -9.45
CA LYS A 92 -6.83 -11.17 -8.59
C LYS A 92 -8.01 -10.77 -9.49
N ASN A 93 -9.19 -11.32 -9.23
CA ASN A 93 -10.40 -10.98 -9.96
C ASN A 93 -10.74 -9.50 -9.71
N ARG A 94 -10.62 -8.65 -10.74
CA ARG A 94 -10.95 -7.22 -10.67
C ARG A 94 -12.35 -7.02 -11.23
N LYS A 95 -13.05 -5.98 -10.75
CA LYS A 95 -14.29 -5.56 -11.38
C LYS A 95 -14.04 -5.25 -12.86
N PRO A 96 -15.00 -5.57 -13.75
CA PRO A 96 -14.90 -5.22 -15.16
C PRO A 96 -14.89 -3.70 -15.36
N LEU A 97 -14.37 -3.24 -16.50
CA LEU A 97 -14.15 -1.82 -16.77
C LEU A 97 -15.47 -1.00 -16.72
N ASN A 98 -16.55 -1.58 -17.22
CA ASN A 98 -17.89 -0.97 -17.24
C ASN A 98 -18.54 -0.81 -15.84
N GLU A 99 -17.93 -1.37 -14.79
CA GLU A 99 -18.31 -1.12 -13.39
C GLU A 99 -17.41 -0.09 -12.67
N LEU A 100 -16.31 0.34 -13.30
CA LEU A 100 -15.28 1.19 -12.69
C LEU A 100 -15.12 2.55 -13.38
N ALA A 101 -15.23 2.58 -14.71
CA ALA A 101 -15.13 3.79 -15.50
C ALA A 101 -16.54 4.24 -15.92
N TYR A 102 -16.74 5.56 -15.93
CA TYR A 102 -17.98 6.18 -16.37
C TYR A 102 -17.67 7.33 -17.32
N LYS A 103 -18.50 7.50 -18.35
CA LYS A 103 -18.35 8.54 -19.37
C LYS A 103 -19.20 9.76 -19.01
N GLU A 104 -18.53 10.89 -18.78
CA GLU A 104 -19.08 12.21 -18.40
C GLU A 104 -19.86 12.25 -17.07
N VAL A 105 -20.75 11.29 -16.83
CA VAL A 105 -21.67 11.24 -15.68
C VAL A 105 -21.54 9.88 -14.98
N PHE A 106 -21.55 9.89 -13.66
CA PHE A 106 -21.51 8.68 -12.84
C PHE A 106 -22.64 7.71 -13.23
N GLY A 107 -22.30 6.43 -13.41
CA GLY A 107 -23.23 5.38 -13.82
C GLY A 107 -23.35 5.17 -15.33
N ASN A 108 -22.90 6.11 -16.17
CA ASN A 108 -22.92 5.93 -17.62
C ASN A 108 -21.69 5.13 -18.09
N SER A 109 -21.88 3.85 -18.42
CA SER A 109 -20.81 2.95 -18.89
C SER A 109 -20.90 2.59 -20.38
N ASP A 110 -21.69 3.32 -21.16
CA ASP A 110 -21.92 3.06 -22.58
C ASP A 110 -20.64 3.16 -23.41
N ASN A 111 -20.40 2.15 -24.27
CA ASN A 111 -19.30 2.08 -25.23
C ASN A 111 -17.89 2.26 -24.61
N LEU A 112 -17.64 1.76 -23.40
CA LEU A 112 -16.31 1.72 -22.77
C LEU A 112 -15.40 0.58 -23.28
N LEU A 113 -15.86 -0.20 -24.27
CA LEU A 113 -15.15 -1.32 -24.88
C LEU A 113 -15.14 -1.19 -26.41
#